data_AF-A0A3C0BB49-F1
#
_entry.id   AF-A0A3C0BB49-F1
#
_cell.length_a   1.000
_cell.length_b   1.000
_cell.length_c   1.000
_cell.angle_alpha   90.00
_cell.angle_beta   90.00
_cell.angle_gamma   90.00
#
_symmetry.space_group_name_H-M   'P 1'
#
loop_
_entity.id
_entity.type
_entity.pdbx_description
1 polymer ?
#
loop_
_entity_poly.entity_id
_entity_poly.type
_entity_poly.pdbx_seq_one_letter_code
_entity_poly.pdbx_strand_id
1 'polypeptide(L)'
;MDGIFVSVNQRGAFALYKDGKAKFVDSYLPIGNEFWLYPEKMISIIENQINIIGKEGAGHYKQVSDTIIIQTFGISNDQLCRRSVYETKGVILNDSTIVVFSDYSYWFDSELIKQPNIYRLYKTNLKPDSTLAWFNKKRWYKNNLHESRK
;
A
#
# COMPACT_ATOMS: atom_id res chain seq x y z
N MET A 1 8.34 2.01 -12.63
CA MET A 1 8.97 0.86 -11.98
C MET A 1 7.98 -0.27 -11.99
N ASP A 2 8.42 -1.43 -12.45
CA ASP A 2 7.61 -2.64 -12.48
C ASP A 2 8.01 -3.51 -11.29
N GLY A 3 7.02 -3.96 -10.53
CA GLY A 3 7.22 -4.69 -9.27
C GLY A 3 6.46 -4.08 -8.10
N ILE A 4 6.78 -4.62 -6.92
CA ILE A 4 6.17 -4.27 -5.64
C ILE A 4 7.25 -3.99 -4.60
N PHE A 5 6.98 -3.05 -3.71
CA PHE A 5 7.82 -2.82 -2.53
C PHE A 5 7.38 -3.79 -1.44
N VAL A 6 8.32 -4.58 -0.92
CA VAL A 6 8.06 -5.60 0.11
C VAL A 6 8.90 -5.29 1.34
N SER A 7 8.27 -5.38 2.51
CA SER A 7 8.97 -5.23 3.78
C SER A 7 10.09 -6.26 3.92
N VAL A 8 11.24 -5.83 4.45
CA VAL A 8 12.38 -6.70 4.71
C VAL A 8 12.20 -7.46 6.01
N ASN A 9 11.72 -6.80 7.07
CA ASN A 9 11.77 -7.31 8.44
C ASN A 9 10.40 -7.35 9.15
N GLN A 10 9.34 -6.85 8.52
CA GLN A 10 7.99 -6.86 9.09
C GLN A 10 6.94 -7.27 8.04
N ARG A 11 5.69 -6.83 8.20
CA ARG A 11 4.59 -7.22 7.32
C ARG A 11 4.38 -6.20 6.21
N GLY A 12 3.91 -6.73 5.10
CA GLY A 12 3.23 -5.97 4.06
C GLY A 12 4.05 -5.59 2.86
N ALA A 13 3.30 -5.20 1.84
CA ALA A 13 3.79 -4.81 0.53
C ALA A 13 2.85 -3.79 -0.12
N PHE A 14 3.40 -2.99 -1.03
CA PHE A 14 2.62 -2.04 -1.83
C PHE A 14 3.17 -1.89 -3.24
N ALA A 15 2.28 -1.62 -4.19
CA ALA A 15 2.62 -1.26 -5.55
C ALA A 15 2.43 0.26 -5.77
N LEU A 16 3.38 0.89 -6.46
CA LEU A 16 3.32 2.31 -6.84
C LEU A 16 3.17 2.46 -8.36
N TYR A 17 2.34 3.39 -8.78
CA TYR A 17 2.00 3.63 -10.18
C TYR A 17 2.41 5.04 -10.60
N LYS A 18 2.83 5.20 -11.86
CA LYS A 18 3.33 6.49 -12.38
C LYS A 18 2.31 7.63 -12.28
N ASP A 19 1.03 7.30 -12.21
CA ASP A 19 -0.09 8.24 -12.11
C ASP A 19 -0.44 8.62 -10.66
N GLY A 20 0.43 8.32 -9.70
CA GLY A 20 0.22 8.64 -8.29
C GLY A 20 -0.73 7.69 -7.56
N LYS A 21 -1.24 6.64 -8.21
CA LYS A 21 -1.99 5.60 -7.52
C LYS A 21 -1.06 4.71 -6.71
N ALA A 22 -1.60 4.14 -5.64
CA ALA A 22 -0.96 3.08 -4.87
C ALA A 22 -1.92 1.91 -4.74
N LYS A 23 -1.37 0.72 -4.52
CA LYS A 23 -2.16 -0.46 -4.17
C LYS A 23 -1.51 -1.12 -2.98
N PHE A 24 -2.26 -1.21 -1.89
CA PHE A 24 -1.84 -2.04 -0.77
C PHE A 24 -2.06 -3.50 -1.13
N VAL A 25 -1.11 -4.33 -0.76
CA VAL A 25 -1.06 -5.72 -1.20
C VAL A 25 -1.36 -6.70 -0.07
N ASP A 26 -1.01 -6.42 1.19
CA ASP A 26 -1.56 -7.04 2.42
C ASP A 26 -0.89 -6.52 3.72
N SER A 27 -1.57 -6.55 4.88
CA SER A 27 -1.07 -6.27 6.25
C SER A 27 -1.12 -7.50 7.16
N TYR A 28 -1.83 -8.57 6.76
CA TYR A 28 -2.14 -9.70 7.63
C TYR A 28 -1.18 -10.89 7.47
N LEU A 29 -0.58 -11.09 6.30
CA LEU A 29 0.42 -12.13 6.13
C LEU A 29 1.78 -11.70 6.69
N PRO A 30 2.49 -12.60 7.41
CA PRO A 30 3.88 -12.40 7.77
C PRO A 30 4.76 -12.55 6.53
N ILE A 31 4.70 -11.57 5.61
CA ILE A 31 5.47 -11.57 4.38
C ILE A 31 6.97 -11.50 4.71
N GLY A 32 7.38 -10.57 5.59
CA GLY A 32 8.63 -10.56 6.35
C GLY A 32 9.87 -11.18 5.70
N ASN A 33 10.69 -11.84 6.52
CA ASN A 33 11.86 -12.56 6.03
C ASN A 33 11.50 -13.73 5.10
N GLU A 34 10.31 -14.33 5.25
CA GLU A 34 9.89 -15.50 4.45
C GLU A 34 9.81 -15.17 2.95
N PHE A 35 9.38 -13.95 2.60
CA PHE A 35 9.39 -13.47 1.22
C PHE A 35 10.77 -13.53 0.60
N TRP A 36 11.79 -13.07 1.33
CA TRP A 36 13.15 -13.01 0.81
C TRP A 36 13.83 -14.38 0.77
N LEU A 37 13.30 -15.38 1.48
CA LEU A 37 13.75 -16.77 1.40
C LEU A 37 13.06 -17.54 0.26
N TYR A 38 11.77 -17.26 0.01
CA TYR A 38 10.93 -18.02 -0.93
C TYR A 38 10.06 -17.10 -1.82
N PRO A 39 10.66 -16.21 -2.63
CA PRO A 39 9.94 -15.14 -3.29
C PRO A 39 8.88 -15.64 -4.28
N GLU A 40 9.15 -16.72 -5.03
CA GLU A 40 8.19 -17.28 -5.99
C GLU A 40 6.91 -17.80 -5.32
N LYS A 41 7.06 -18.57 -4.24
CA LYS A 41 5.93 -19.05 -3.42
C LYS A 41 5.13 -17.88 -2.88
N MET A 42 5.82 -16.87 -2.36
CA MET A 42 5.18 -15.73 -1.71
C MET A 42 4.49 -14.81 -2.72
N ILE A 43 5.01 -14.67 -3.95
CA ILE A 43 4.35 -13.94 -5.04
C ILE A 43 2.99 -14.55 -5.38
N SER A 44 2.87 -15.88 -5.47
CA SER A 44 1.58 -16.52 -5.73
C SER A 44 0.56 -16.27 -4.62
N ILE A 45 1.01 -16.22 -3.36
CA ILE A 45 0.15 -15.89 -2.21
C ILE A 45 -0.33 -14.44 -2.29
N ILE A 46 0.60 -13.53 -2.59
CA ILE A 46 0.34 -12.09 -2.75
C ILE A 46 -0.64 -11.85 -3.90
N GLU A 47 -0.49 -12.55 -5.03
CA GLU A 47 -1.41 -12.48 -6.17
C GLU A 47 -2.83 -12.91 -5.79
N ASN A 48 -2.97 -14.02 -5.05
CA ASN A 48 -4.28 -14.46 -4.58
C ASN A 48 -4.94 -13.43 -3.64
N GLN A 49 -4.17 -12.80 -2.75
CA GLN A 49 -4.66 -11.74 -1.87
C GLN A 49 -5.11 -10.50 -2.63
N ILE A 50 -4.35 -10.07 -3.64
CA ILE A 50 -4.75 -8.98 -4.53
C ILE A 50 -6.13 -9.25 -5.14
N ASN A 51 -6.40 -10.50 -5.54
CA ASN A 51 -7.68 -10.90 -6.10
C ASN A 51 -8.82 -10.86 -5.06
N ILE A 52 -8.55 -11.27 -3.82
CA ILE A 52 -9.53 -11.21 -2.71
C ILE A 52 -9.86 -9.76 -2.32
N ILE A 53 -8.84 -8.94 -2.09
CA ILE A 53 -8.96 -7.50 -1.85
C ILE A 53 -9.65 -6.81 -3.04
N GLY A 54 -9.43 -7.35 -4.24
CA GLY A 54 -10.00 -6.88 -5.49
C GLY A 54 -9.70 -5.42 -5.74
N LYS A 55 -10.70 -4.66 -6.16
CA LYS A 55 -10.58 -3.21 -6.41
C LYS A 55 -10.43 -2.35 -5.14
N GLU A 56 -10.62 -2.92 -3.95
CA GLU A 56 -10.93 -2.16 -2.73
C GLU A 56 -9.72 -1.72 -1.88
N GLY A 57 -8.55 -2.36 -1.99
CA GLY A 57 -7.31 -1.90 -1.31
C GLY A 57 -6.48 -0.82 -2.04
N ALA A 58 -7.07 -0.13 -3.03
CA ALA A 58 -6.35 0.89 -3.80
C ALA A 58 -6.23 2.20 -3.01
N GLY A 59 -5.30 3.05 -3.40
CA GLY A 59 -4.99 4.31 -2.74
C GLY A 59 -4.29 5.30 -3.66
N HIS A 60 -3.76 6.37 -3.09
CA HIS A 60 -2.84 7.29 -3.76
C HIS A 60 -1.57 7.42 -2.96
N TYR A 61 -0.52 7.86 -3.63
CA TYR A 61 0.65 8.37 -2.96
C TYR A 61 1.03 9.73 -3.52
N LYS A 62 1.72 10.50 -2.71
CA LYS A 62 2.43 11.69 -3.14
C LYS A 62 3.85 11.66 -2.61
N GLN A 63 4.76 12.23 -3.39
CA GLN A 63 6.13 12.46 -2.97
C GLN A 63 6.31 13.96 -2.69
N VAL A 64 6.90 14.27 -1.54
CA VAL A 64 7.29 15.63 -1.14
C VAL A 64 8.75 15.56 -0.73
N SER A 65 9.65 16.10 -1.55
CA SER A 65 11.10 15.91 -1.39
C SER A 65 11.47 14.41 -1.40
N ASP A 66 12.10 13.93 -0.35
CA ASP A 66 12.48 12.55 -0.05
C ASP A 66 11.37 11.77 0.67
N THR A 67 10.29 12.43 1.06
CA THR A 67 9.20 11.81 1.80
C THR A 67 8.13 11.29 0.85
N ILE A 68 7.73 10.03 1.02
CA ILE A 68 6.55 9.44 0.40
C ILE A 68 5.42 9.35 1.42
N ILE A 69 4.22 9.74 1.00
CA ILE A 69 2.98 9.61 1.78
C ILE A 69 2.01 8.79 0.95
N ILE A 70 1.64 7.62 1.45
CA ILE A 70 0.72 6.67 0.80
C ILE A 70 -0.56 6.64 1.61
N GLN A 71 -1.69 6.91 0.97
CA GLN A 71 -3.01 6.78 1.57
C GLN A 71 -3.79 5.66 0.89
N THR A 72 -4.18 4.65 1.64
CA THR A 72 -4.95 3.50 1.14
C THR A 72 -6.25 3.33 1.92
N PHE A 73 -7.20 2.64 1.31
CA PHE A 73 -8.48 2.32 1.94
C PHE A 73 -8.44 0.91 2.56
N GLY A 74 -8.95 0.81 3.77
CA GLY A 74 -9.13 -0.43 4.51
C GLY A 74 -10.34 -1.22 4.07
N ILE A 75 -10.28 -2.52 4.33
CA ILE A 75 -11.38 -3.47 4.21
C ILE A 75 -11.66 -4.01 5.61
N SER A 76 -12.92 -4.04 6.04
CA SER A 76 -13.35 -4.81 7.21
C SER A 76 -14.61 -5.58 6.87
N ASN A 77 -14.62 -6.89 7.15
CA ASN A 77 -15.76 -7.79 6.95
C ASN A 77 -16.42 -7.65 5.55
N ASP A 78 -15.61 -7.67 4.49
CA ASP A 78 -16.05 -7.51 3.08
C ASP A 78 -16.80 -6.20 2.76
N GLN A 79 -16.80 -5.26 3.70
CA GLN A 79 -17.35 -3.93 3.49
C GLN A 79 -16.20 -2.94 3.29
N LEU A 80 -16.36 -2.12 2.25
CA LEU A 80 -15.73 -0.81 2.16
C LEU A 80 -16.15 -0.02 3.41
N CYS A 81 -15.33 -0.09 4.46
CA CYS A 81 -15.46 0.83 5.58
C CYS A 81 -15.25 2.21 4.99
N ARG A 82 -16.34 2.96 4.74
CA ARG A 82 -16.36 4.29 4.11
C ARG A 82 -15.44 5.33 4.78
N ARG A 83 -14.64 4.94 5.78
CA ARG A 83 -13.83 5.80 6.65
C ARG A 83 -12.50 5.16 7.10
N SER A 84 -12.17 3.93 6.73
CA SER A 84 -10.87 3.34 7.10
C SER A 84 -9.80 3.79 6.12
N VAL A 85 -9.19 4.94 6.40
CA VAL A 85 -8.01 5.42 5.68
C VAL A 85 -6.78 5.05 6.49
N TYR A 86 -5.80 4.49 5.82
CA TYR A 86 -4.45 4.27 6.34
C TYR A 86 -3.53 5.28 5.67
N GLU A 87 -2.63 5.88 6.44
CA GLU A 87 -1.61 6.79 5.93
C GLU A 87 -0.23 6.29 6.34
N THR A 88 0.48 5.77 5.35
CA THR A 88 1.85 5.30 5.50
C THR A 88 2.81 6.40 5.07
N LYS A 89 3.79 6.73 5.90
CA LYS A 89 4.86 7.69 5.59
C LYS A 89 6.21 7.01 5.60
N GLY A 90 7.04 7.36 4.63
CA GLY A 90 8.41 6.87 4.56
C GLY A 90 9.36 7.86 3.90
N VAL A 91 10.65 7.59 4.05
CA VAL A 91 11.74 8.27 3.35
C VAL A 91 12.23 7.39 2.21
N ILE A 92 12.30 7.95 1.00
CA ILE A 92 12.87 7.32 -0.19
C ILE A 92 14.39 7.46 -0.08
N LEU A 93 15.09 6.35 0.12
CA LEU A 93 16.56 6.35 0.16
C LEU A 93 17.16 6.27 -1.25
N ASN A 94 16.47 5.56 -2.15
CA ASN A 94 16.80 5.42 -3.57
C ASN A 94 15.62 4.76 -4.31
N ASP A 95 15.77 4.59 -5.62
CA ASP A 95 14.76 4.00 -6.52
C ASP A 95 14.25 2.60 -6.12
N SER A 96 14.96 1.88 -5.26
CA SER A 96 14.60 0.53 -4.83
C SER A 96 14.35 0.38 -3.33
N THR A 97 14.50 1.45 -2.55
CA THR A 97 14.46 1.37 -1.08
C THR A 97 13.66 2.52 -0.46
N ILE A 98 12.67 2.16 0.35
CA ILE A 98 11.87 3.10 1.15
C ILE A 98 11.96 2.68 2.62
N VAL A 99 12.20 3.62 3.52
CA VAL A 99 12.12 3.41 4.96
C VAL A 99 10.81 4.00 5.46
N VAL A 100 9.83 3.14 5.72
CA VAL A 100 8.55 3.51 6.29
C VAL A 100 8.72 3.71 7.79
N PHE A 101 8.43 4.91 8.29
CA PHE A 101 8.57 5.24 9.71
C PHE A 101 7.23 5.49 10.41
N SER A 102 6.15 5.61 9.64
CA SER A 102 4.81 5.72 10.17
C SER A 102 3.80 4.98 9.30
N ASP A 103 2.83 4.34 9.93
CA ASP A 103 1.63 3.76 9.33
C ASP A 103 0.45 3.98 10.28
N TYR A 104 -0.35 4.99 9.99
CA TYR A 104 -1.40 5.46 10.89
C TYR A 104 -2.78 5.08 10.37
N SER A 105 -3.61 4.50 11.24
CA SER A 105 -5.02 4.24 10.94
C SER A 105 -5.91 5.35 11.47
N TYR A 106 -6.58 6.06 10.57
CA TYR A 106 -7.61 7.04 10.96
C TYR A 106 -8.88 6.40 11.51
N TRP A 107 -9.08 5.09 11.31
CA TRP A 107 -10.21 4.37 11.88
C TRP A 107 -9.98 4.03 13.35
N PHE A 108 -8.79 3.52 13.67
CA PHE A 108 -8.42 3.15 15.02
C PHE A 108 -7.82 4.31 15.83
N ASP A 109 -7.56 5.46 15.19
CA ASP A 109 -6.84 6.59 15.78
C ASP A 109 -5.53 6.13 16.42
N SER A 110 -4.73 5.36 15.66
CA SER A 110 -3.57 4.68 16.19
C SER A 110 -2.47 4.45 15.17
N GLU A 111 -1.24 4.53 15.66
CA GLU A 111 -0.04 4.11 14.92
C GLU A 111 0.07 2.57 14.92
N LEU A 112 0.23 1.98 13.73
CA LEU A 112 0.27 0.53 13.53
C LEU A 112 1.68 -0.04 13.58
N ILE A 113 2.69 0.79 13.33
CA ILE A 113 4.10 0.40 13.44
C ILE A 113 4.79 1.19 14.55
N LYS A 114 5.64 0.50 15.32
CA LYS A 114 6.39 1.11 16.44
C LYS A 114 7.84 1.44 16.10
N GLN A 115 8.33 0.90 14.99
CA GLN A 115 9.71 1.04 14.55
C GLN A 115 9.75 1.13 13.03
N PRO A 116 10.71 1.89 12.47
CA PRO A 116 10.86 1.97 11.03
C PRO A 116 11.04 0.60 10.36
N ASN A 117 10.40 0.45 9.21
CA ASN A 117 10.38 -0.75 8.41
C ASN A 117 11.00 -0.46 7.04
N ILE A 118 11.94 -1.29 6.62
CA ILE A 118 12.61 -1.14 5.32
C ILE A 118 11.78 -1.90 4.30
N TYR A 119 11.40 -1.23 3.22
CA TYR A 119 10.80 -1.84 2.04
C TYR A 119 11.80 -1.82 0.90
N ARG A 120 11.95 -2.96 0.23
CA ARG A 120 12.78 -3.11 -0.97
C ARG A 120 11.91 -3.45 -2.17
N LEU A 121 12.25 -2.89 -3.33
CA LEU A 121 11.61 -3.20 -4.59
C LEU A 121 11.97 -4.64 -5.01
N TYR A 122 10.96 -5.49 -5.07
CA TYR A 122 11.03 -6.79 -5.73
C TYR A 122 10.51 -6.66 -7.16
N LYS A 123 11.37 -6.91 -8.15
CA LYS A 123 11.00 -6.87 -9.57
C LYS A 123 10.14 -8.08 -9.89
N THR A 124 8.93 -7.82 -10.38
CA THR A 124 7.97 -8.85 -10.77
C THR A 124 6.97 -8.27 -11.77
N ASN A 125 6.36 -9.16 -12.55
CA ASN A 125 5.22 -8.81 -13.40
C ASN A 125 3.92 -8.68 -12.59
N LEU A 126 3.92 -9.10 -11.33
CA LEU A 126 2.80 -8.92 -10.43
C LEU A 126 2.61 -7.43 -10.13
N LYS A 127 1.69 -6.80 -10.85
CA LYS A 127 1.29 -5.42 -10.64
C LYS A 127 -0.23 -5.31 -10.85
N PRO A 128 -1.02 -5.13 -9.79
CA PRO A 128 -2.47 -5.06 -9.91
C PRO A 128 -2.91 -3.98 -10.92
N ASP A 129 -4.00 -4.20 -11.64
CA ASP A 129 -4.50 -3.17 -12.56
C ASP A 129 -5.11 -1.99 -11.76
N SER A 130 -4.40 -0.85 -11.76
CA SER A 130 -4.82 0.36 -11.07
C SER A 130 -6.06 1.03 -11.67
N THR A 131 -6.43 0.72 -12.91
CA THR A 131 -7.64 1.25 -13.56
C THR A 131 -8.91 0.69 -12.92
N LEU A 132 -8.81 -0.50 -12.29
CA LEU A 132 -9.90 -1.15 -11.59
C LEU A 132 -10.17 -0.58 -10.21
N ALA A 133 -9.34 0.34 -9.69
CA ALA A 133 -9.52 0.95 -8.37
C ALA A 133 -10.93 1.50 -8.17
N TRP A 134 -11.57 1.15 -7.05
CA TRP A 134 -13.00 1.40 -6.82
C TRP A 134 -13.40 2.87 -6.95
N PHE A 135 -12.51 3.76 -6.53
CA PHE A 135 -12.74 5.20 -6.45
C PHE A 135 -12.67 5.90 -7.81
N ASN A 136 -12.10 5.28 -8.86
CA ASN A 136 -11.93 5.90 -10.18
C ASN A 136 -13.28 6.35 -10.78
N LYS A 137 -14.36 5.66 -10.42
CA LYS A 137 -15.73 5.94 -10.89
C LYS A 137 -16.54 6.85 -9.96
N LYS A 138 -15.95 7.38 -8.88
CA LYS A 138 -16.66 8.15 -7.84
C LYS A 138 -16.44 9.64 -8.01
N ARG A 139 -17.54 10.40 -8.16
CA ARG A 139 -17.49 11.86 -8.39
C ARG A 139 -16.87 12.63 -7.22
N TRP A 140 -17.21 12.26 -5.98
CA TRP A 140 -16.66 12.90 -4.78
C TRP A 140 -15.14 12.74 -4.66
N TYR A 141 -14.60 11.67 -5.23
CA TYR A 141 -13.17 11.38 -5.21
C TYR A 141 -12.37 12.30 -6.15
N LYS A 142 -12.95 12.64 -7.31
CA LYS A 142 -12.31 13.54 -8.28
C LYS A 142 -12.10 14.96 -7.73
N ASN A 143 -12.82 15.33 -6.68
CA ASN A 143 -12.87 16.72 -6.24
C ASN A 143 -11.98 17.03 -5.04
N ASN A 144 -11.65 16.08 -4.15
CA ASN A 144 -11.01 16.41 -2.86
C ASN A 144 -10.27 15.23 -2.19
N LEU A 145 -9.37 14.55 -2.91
CA LEU A 145 -8.33 13.77 -2.23
C LEU A 145 -7.49 14.73 -1.40
N HIS A 146 -7.42 14.50 -0.09
CA HIS A 146 -6.71 15.31 0.91
C HIS A 146 -7.45 16.53 1.48
N GLU A 147 -8.43 17.13 0.80
CA GLU A 147 -9.10 18.37 1.27
C GLU A 147 -10.53 18.21 1.81
N SER A 148 -11.18 17.05 1.62
CA SER A 148 -12.55 16.78 2.12
C SER A 148 -12.64 16.64 3.66
N ARG A 149 -11.65 17.16 4.37
CA ARG A 149 -11.49 17.11 5.83
C ARG A 149 -11.34 18.50 6.46
N LYS A 150 -11.65 19.58 5.73
CA LYS A 150 -11.91 20.89 6.34
C LYS A 150 -13.40 21.05 6.63
#